data_AF-A0A4Y9T9A9-F1
#
_entry.id   AF-A0A4Y9T9A9-F1
#
_cell.length_a   1.000
_cell.length_b   1.000
_cell.length_c   1.000
_cell.angle_alpha   90.00
_cell.angle_beta   90.00
_cell.angle_gamma   90.00
#
_symmetry.space_group_name_H-M   'P 1'
#
loop_
_entity.id
_entity.type
_entity.pdbx_description
1 polymer ?
#
loop_
_entity_poly.entity_id
_entity_poly.type
_entity_poly.pdbx_seq_one_letter_code
_entity_poly.pdbx_strand_id
1 'polypeptide(L)'
;YKDSLATGCEVVYMKNLSERDREKARKNIAAILKDNAATCGPEQKVIFDSNDSFTAQSAGRTLFSLCTAGKNNQIIACDNVYYHNWKQS
;
A
#
# COMPACT_ATOMS: atom_id res chain seq x y z
N TYR A 1 7.40 11.20 0.15
CA TYR A 1 6.18 10.44 0.40
C TYR A 1 5.72 9.60 -0.79
N LYS A 2 6.14 9.85 -2.04
CA LYS A 2 5.62 9.10 -3.20
C LYS A 2 6.63 8.13 -3.81
N ASP A 3 6.12 7.10 -4.48
CA ASP A 3 6.86 6.06 -5.20
C ASP A 3 5.98 5.52 -6.35
N SER A 4 6.52 4.68 -7.22
CA SER A 4 5.78 4.09 -8.34
C SER A 4 6.08 2.60 -8.49
N LEU A 5 5.04 1.81 -8.70
CA LEU A 5 5.19 0.39 -9.05
C LEU A 5 5.54 0.23 -10.54
N ALA A 6 6.08 -0.92 -10.91
CA ALA A 6 6.38 -1.25 -12.32
C ALA A 6 5.15 -1.20 -13.24
N THR A 7 3.95 -1.31 -12.67
CA THR A 7 2.66 -1.21 -13.36
C THR A 7 2.24 0.24 -13.67
N GLY A 8 3.02 1.23 -13.23
CA GLY A 8 2.68 2.66 -13.36
C GLY A 8 1.77 3.20 -12.26
N CYS A 9 1.38 2.36 -11.30
CA CYS A 9 0.60 2.77 -10.13
C CYS A 9 1.41 3.68 -9.19
N GLU A 10 0.84 4.83 -8.83
CA GLU A 10 1.43 5.76 -7.86
C GLU A 10 1.20 5.23 -6.43
N VAL A 11 2.24 5.19 -5.62
CA VAL A 11 2.18 4.86 -4.20
C VAL A 11 2.42 6.13 -3.40
N VAL A 12 1.56 6.39 -2.43
CA VAL A 12 1.64 7.51 -1.49
C VAL A 12 1.81 6.96 -0.07
N TYR A 13 3.00 7.13 0.48
CA TYR A 13 3.34 6.80 1.86
C TYR A 13 2.91 7.92 2.81
N MET A 14 2.30 7.55 3.95
CA MET A 14 1.90 8.55 4.97
C MET A 14 3.07 9.15 5.75
N LYS A 15 4.27 8.56 5.64
CA LYS A 15 5.50 9.02 6.29
C LYS A 15 6.69 8.93 5.35
N ASN A 16 7.78 9.61 5.70
CA ASN A 16 9.01 9.47 4.94
C ASN A 16 9.66 8.12 5.28
N LEU A 17 9.95 7.33 4.25
CA LEU A 17 10.56 6.01 4.38
C LEU A 17 11.98 6.03 3.80
N SER A 18 12.89 5.32 4.46
CA SER A 18 14.21 5.00 3.90
C SER A 18 14.06 4.12 2.65
N GLU A 19 15.07 4.07 1.78
CA GLU A 19 14.97 3.24 0.56
C GLU A 19 14.75 1.76 0.89
N ARG A 20 15.41 1.26 1.94
CA ARG A 20 15.21 -0.11 2.45
C ARG A 20 13.76 -0.34 2.86
N ASP A 21 13.13 0.62 3.53
CA ASP A 21 11.74 0.48 3.99
C ASP A 21 10.75 0.65 2.83
N ARG A 22 11.07 1.46 1.82
CA ARG A 22 10.28 1.52 0.57
C ARG A 22 10.32 0.19 -0.18
N GLU A 23 11.47 -0.49 -0.23
CA GLU A 23 11.56 -1.81 -0.84
C GLU A 23 10.68 -2.84 -0.12
N LYS A 24 10.67 -2.83 1.23
CA LYS A 24 9.75 -3.66 2.03
C LYS A 24 8.29 -3.28 1.78
N ALA A 25 7.98 -1.99 1.73
CA ALA A 25 6.63 -1.51 1.46
C ALA A 25 6.13 -1.98 0.08
N ARG A 26 6.97 -1.89 -0.97
CA ARG A 26 6.63 -2.40 -2.32
C ARG A 26 6.33 -3.90 -2.31
N LYS A 27 7.10 -4.70 -1.56
CA LYS A 27 6.85 -6.14 -1.38
C LYS A 27 5.53 -6.40 -0.68
N ASN A 28 5.22 -5.66 0.38
CA ASN A 28 3.95 -5.78 1.11
C ASN A 28 2.75 -5.37 0.25
N ILE A 29 2.86 -4.25 -0.47
CA ILE A 29 1.83 -3.77 -1.41
C ILE A 29 1.55 -4.83 -2.48
N ALA A 30 2.59 -5.41 -3.07
CA ALA A 30 2.44 -6.47 -4.07
C ALA A 30 1.75 -7.72 -3.50
N ALA A 31 2.09 -8.12 -2.27
CA ALA A 31 1.42 -9.23 -1.59
C ALA A 31 -0.06 -8.94 -1.32
N ILE A 32 -0.39 -7.76 -0.80
CA ILE A 32 -1.78 -7.36 -0.53
C ILE A 32 -2.61 -7.34 -1.82
N LEU A 33 -2.08 -6.76 -2.90
CA LEU A 33 -2.74 -6.74 -4.21
C LEU A 33 -3.01 -8.17 -4.71
N LYS A 34 -2.00 -9.05 -4.63
CA LYS A 34 -2.14 -10.46 -5.02
C LYS A 34 -3.17 -11.21 -4.18
N ASP A 35 -3.11 -11.09 -2.86
CA ASP A 35 -3.99 -11.82 -1.93
C ASP A 35 -5.46 -11.40 -2.06
N ASN A 36 -5.72 -10.17 -2.54
CA ASN A 36 -7.06 -9.64 -2.79
C ASN A 36 -7.49 -9.70 -4.26
N ALA A 37 -6.71 -10.37 -5.12
CA ALA A 37 -6.92 -10.40 -6.58
C ALA A 37 -7.13 -8.99 -7.19
N ALA A 38 -6.49 -7.98 -6.60
CA ALA A 38 -6.60 -6.58 -6.99
C ALA A 38 -5.43 -6.18 -7.89
N THR A 39 -5.70 -5.28 -8.85
CA THR A 39 -4.67 -4.69 -9.72
C THR A 39 -4.54 -3.21 -9.44
N CYS A 40 -3.30 -2.70 -9.48
CA CYS A 40 -3.04 -1.26 -9.47
C CYS A 40 -2.26 -0.86 -10.72
N GLY A 41 -2.86 -0.04 -11.58
CA GLY A 41 -2.28 0.53 -12.80
C GLY A 41 -2.23 2.06 -12.77
N PRO A 42 -1.99 2.72 -13.92
CA PRO A 42 -1.74 4.17 -13.99
C PRO A 42 -2.89 5.08 -13.53
N GLU A 43 -4.13 4.59 -13.59
CA GLU A 43 -5.32 5.33 -13.14
C GLU A 43 -5.62 5.11 -11.66
N GLN A 44 -4.79 4.32 -10.98
CA GLN A 44 -4.98 3.94 -9.59
C GLN A 44 -3.81 4.42 -8.74
N LYS A 45 -4.10 4.59 -7.46
CA LYS A 45 -3.13 4.99 -6.44
C LYS A 45 -3.25 4.09 -5.23
N VAL A 46 -2.12 3.79 -4.61
CA VAL A 46 -2.10 3.13 -3.31
C VAL A 46 -1.72 4.15 -2.26
N ILE A 47 -2.58 4.36 -1.25
CA ILE A 47 -2.17 4.99 0.00
C ILE A 47 -1.70 3.89 0.94
N PHE A 48 -0.46 4.01 1.43
CA PHE A 48 0.16 2.98 2.26
C PHE A 48 0.80 3.56 3.52
N ASP A 49 0.55 2.91 4.65
CA ASP A 49 1.38 3.02 5.84
C ASP A 49 1.51 1.65 6.49
N SER A 50 2.68 1.36 7.04
CA SER A 50 2.91 0.18 7.86
C SER A 50 3.61 0.59 9.13
N ASN A 51 2.98 0.34 10.29
CA ASN A 51 3.56 0.66 11.57
C ASN A 51 4.03 -0.60 12.30
N ASP A 52 5.34 -0.85 12.25
CA ASP A 52 6.00 -1.96 12.94
C ASP A 52 6.28 -1.66 14.43
N SER A 53 5.90 -0.48 14.95
CA SER A 53 6.14 -0.11 16.36
C SER A 53 5.34 -0.97 17.35
N PHE A 54 4.32 -1.68 16.88
CA PHE A 54 3.55 -2.63 17.68
C PHE A 54 3.94 -4.06 17.31
N THR A 55 4.92 -4.58 18.05
CA THR A 55 5.36 -6.00 18.15
C THR A 55 6.26 -6.54 17.02
N ALA A 56 7.42 -7.03 17.44
CA ALA A 56 8.44 -7.70 16.62
C ALA A 56 8.03 -9.09 16.09
N GLN A 57 6.74 -9.44 16.08
CA GLN A 57 6.27 -10.81 15.78
C GLN A 57 5.09 -10.90 14.81
N SER A 58 4.45 -9.79 14.43
CA SER A 58 3.39 -9.80 13.42
C SER A 58 3.43 -8.50 12.65
N ALA A 59 3.38 -8.56 11.32
CA ALA A 59 3.30 -7.39 10.45
C ALA A 59 2.33 -6.38 11.05
N GLY A 60 2.84 -5.23 11.48
CA GLY A 60 2.11 -4.31 12.32
C GLY A 60 0.87 -3.71 11.63
N ARG A 61 0.25 -2.70 12.25
CA ARG A 61 -0.95 -2.06 11.68
C ARG A 61 -0.61 -1.52 10.29
N THR A 62 -1.26 -2.05 9.27
CA THR A 62 -1.09 -1.64 7.87
C THR A 62 -2.33 -0.92 7.41
N LEU A 63 -2.16 0.32 6.95
CA LEU A 63 -3.16 1.02 6.18
C LEU A 63 -2.88 0.75 4.70
N PHE A 64 -3.89 0.24 4.00
CA PHE A 64 -3.86 0.08 2.55
C PHE A 64 -5.19 0.58 1.97
N SER A 65 -5.10 1.57 1.10
CA SER A 65 -6.25 2.06 0.31
C SER A 65 -5.90 2.01 -1.16
N LEU A 66 -6.69 1.28 -1.95
CA LEU A 66 -6.62 1.31 -3.41
C LEU A 66 -7.60 2.37 -3.90
N CYS A 67 -7.07 3.43 -4.49
CA CYS A 67 -7.82 4.60 -4.88
C CYS A 67 -7.86 4.76 -6.39
N THR A 68 -8.97 5.26 -6.91
CA THR A 68 -9.11 5.67 -8.32
C THR A 68 -8.75 7.15 -8.45
N ALA A 69 -7.93 7.48 -9.44
CA ALA A 69 -7.60 8.85 -9.79
C ALA A 69 -8.57 9.39 -10.86
N GLY A 70 -9.09 10.59 -10.64
CA GLY A 70 -9.84 11.35 -11.65
C GLY A 70 -8.94 12.03 -12.67
N LYS A 71 -9.54 12.73 -13.64
CA LYS A 71 -8.84 13.37 -14.77
C LYS A 71 -7.74 14.37 -14.38
N ASN A 72 -7.80 14.96 -13.19
CA ASN A 72 -6.77 15.90 -12.68
C ASN A 72 -5.85 15.23 -11.64
N ASN A 73 -5.74 13.89 -11.68
CA ASN A 73 -4.94 13.09 -10.77
C ASN A 73 -5.35 13.18 -9.28
N GLN A 74 -6.54 13.72 -9.00
CA GLN A 74 -7.16 13.77 -7.68
C GLN A 74 -7.80 12.41 -7.35
N ILE A 75 -7.75 12.02 -6.08
CA ILE A 75 -8.45 10.81 -5.62
C ILE A 75 -9.95 11.08 -5.64
N ILE A 76 -10.71 10.22 -6.32
CA ILE A 76 -12.18 10.34 -6.43
C ILE A 76 -12.93 9.23 -5.69
N ALA A 77 -12.27 8.09 -5.47
CA ALA A 77 -12.81 6.95 -4.73
C ALA A 77 -11.66 6.12 -4.15
N CYS A 78 -11.89 5.45 -3.02
CA CYS A 78 -10.94 4.50 -2.44
C CYS A 78 -11.66 3.29 -1.85
N ASP A 79 -11.11 2.11 -2.12
CA ASP A 79 -11.43 0.87 -1.45
C ASP A 79 -10.36 0.62 -0.38
N ASN A 80 -10.77 0.62 0.89
CA ASN A 80 -9.87 0.33 2.00
C ASN A 80 -9.77 -1.18 2.18
N VAL A 81 -8.58 -1.73 1.95
CA VAL A 81 -8.31 -3.14 2.22
C VAL A 81 -7.73 -3.20 3.62
N TYR A 82 -8.57 -3.53 4.61
CA TYR A 82 -8.12 -3.73 5.98
C TYR A 82 -7.32 -5.04 6.06
N TYR A 83 -6.00 -4.94 5.91
CA TYR A 83 -5.10 -6.08 6.03
C TYR A 83 -4.76 -6.30 7.51
N HIS A 84 -5.64 -6.99 8.24
CA HIS A 84 -5.28 -7.58 9.52
C HIS A 84 -4.59 -8.90 9.23
N ASN A 85 -3.28 -8.98 9.44
CA ASN A 85 -2.52 -10.20 9.26
C ASN A 85 -3.00 -11.26 10.28
N TRP A 86 -4.01 -12.05 9.91
CA TRP A 86 -4.50 -13.20 10.64
C TRP A 86 -3.68 -14.47 10.39
N LYS A 87 -2.42 -14.34 9.91
CA LYS A 87 -1.45 -15.43 10.05
C LYS A 87 -0.93 -15.47 11.50
N GLN A 88 -1.84 -15.66 12.45
CA GLN A 88 -1.55 -16.41 13.65
C GLN A 88 -1.70 -17.88 13.27
N SER A 89 -0.58 -18.55 13.05
CA SER A 89 -0.45 -20.00 13.16
C SER A 89 0.75 -20.27 14.03
#